data_AF-A0ABD1L023-F1
#
_entry.id   AF-A0ABD1L023-F1
#
_cell.length_a   1.000
_cell.length_b   1.000
_cell.length_c   1.000
_cell.angle_alpha   90.00
_cell.angle_beta   90.00
_cell.angle_gamma   90.00
#
_symmetry.space_group_name_H-M   'P 1'
#
loop_
_entity.id
_entity.type
_entity.pdbx_description
1 polymer ?
#
loop_
_entity_poly.entity_id
_entity_poly.type
_entity_poly.pdbx_seq_one_letter_code
_entity_poly.pdbx_strand_id
1 'polypeptide(L)'
;MKDSGTAMLGVGVSSGKNQAEEAAEQATLAPLIGSSIQSATGVVYNITGGKDITLQEVNRVSQMVTSLADPSANIIFGAVVDDRYTGEIHVTIIATGFSQSFQKKLLTDPRAAKLLDKVAEDQQSKSPIISSNKVESRAPPRKLFF
;
A
#
# COMPACT_ATOMS: atom_id res chain seq x y z
N MET A 1 2.98 13.17 -18.24
CA MET A 1 3.48 13.74 -16.98
C MET A 1 4.66 14.64 -17.31
N LYS A 2 4.44 15.94 -17.52
CA LYS A 2 5.50 16.90 -17.87
C LYS A 2 5.79 17.76 -16.63
N ASP A 3 7.07 18.03 -16.36
CA ASP A 3 7.52 18.91 -15.28
C ASP A 3 7.13 18.47 -13.84
N SER A 4 6.87 17.17 -13.62
CA SER A 4 6.41 16.63 -12.32
C SER A 4 7.51 16.46 -11.26
N GLY A 5 8.75 16.83 -11.58
CA GLY A 5 9.90 16.69 -10.68
C GLY A 5 10.32 15.25 -10.45
N THR A 6 10.76 14.92 -9.23
CA THR A 6 11.13 13.56 -8.84
C THR A 6 9.93 12.61 -8.93
N ALA A 7 10.21 11.39 -9.39
CA ALA A 7 9.27 10.29 -9.46
C ALA A 7 9.79 9.09 -8.67
N MET A 8 8.87 8.28 -8.17
CA MET A 8 9.15 7.03 -7.49
C MET A 8 8.34 5.91 -8.14
N LEU A 9 8.96 4.73 -8.23
CA LEU A 9 8.39 3.57 -8.91
C LEU A 9 8.25 2.42 -7.91
N GLY A 10 7.07 1.81 -7.91
CA GLY A 10 6.74 0.62 -7.16
C GLY A 10 6.19 -0.43 -8.10
N VAL A 11 6.62 -1.68 -7.94
CA VAL A 11 6.17 -2.80 -8.75
C VAL A 11 5.84 -3.95 -7.83
N GLY A 12 4.69 -4.58 -8.05
CA GLY A 12 4.27 -5.77 -7.33
C GLY A 12 3.71 -6.80 -8.29
N VAL A 13 3.97 -8.06 -7.98
CA VAL A 13 3.55 -9.20 -8.79
C VAL A 13 3.02 -10.27 -7.86
N SER A 14 1.81 -10.74 -8.12
CA SER A 14 1.27 -11.89 -7.39
C SER A 14 0.44 -12.76 -8.31
N SER A 15 0.21 -13.99 -7.85
CA SER A 15 -0.52 -15.06 -8.53
C SER A 15 -1.45 -15.75 -7.53
N GLY A 16 -2.49 -16.39 -8.05
CA GLY A 16 -3.44 -17.14 -7.21
C GLY A 16 -4.62 -16.30 -6.71
N LYS A 17 -5.25 -16.74 -5.61
CA LYS A 17 -6.62 -16.30 -5.28
C LYS A 17 -6.72 -14.85 -4.78
N ASN A 18 -5.66 -14.32 -4.17
CA ASN A 18 -5.59 -12.96 -3.63
C ASN A 18 -4.59 -12.10 -4.42
N GLN A 19 -4.27 -12.49 -5.65
CA GLN A 19 -3.23 -11.88 -6.47
C GLN A 19 -3.36 -10.36 -6.62
N ALA A 20 -4.59 -9.85 -6.73
CA ALA A 20 -4.85 -8.43 -6.87
C ALA A 20 -4.41 -7.63 -5.63
N GLU A 21 -4.78 -8.10 -4.43
CA GLU A 21 -4.49 -7.41 -3.18
C GLU A 21 -3.00 -7.51 -2.85
N GLU A 22 -2.42 -8.69 -2.99
CA GLU A 22 -1.00 -8.92 -2.73
C GLU A 22 -0.09 -8.17 -3.70
N ALA A 23 -0.42 -8.15 -5.00
CA ALA A 23 0.37 -7.40 -5.98
C ALA A 23 0.30 -5.89 -5.71
N ALA A 24 -0.87 -5.39 -5.30
CA ALA A 24 -1.02 -3.98 -4.94
C ALA A 24 -0.21 -3.65 -3.68
N GLU A 25 -0.30 -4.47 -2.62
CA GLU A 25 0.50 -4.36 -1.40
C GLU A 25 1.99 -4.30 -1.69
N GLN A 26 2.51 -5.26 -2.46
CA GLN A 26 3.91 -5.26 -2.87
C GLN A 26 4.31 -4.01 -3.63
N ALA A 27 3.46 -3.53 -4.55
CA ALA A 27 3.75 -2.33 -5.34
C ALA A 27 3.84 -1.08 -4.45
N THR A 28 3.02 -0.98 -3.40
CA THR A 28 3.07 0.15 -2.45
C THR A 28 4.20 0.04 -1.45
N LEU A 29 4.54 -1.17 -1.00
CA LEU A 29 5.61 -1.43 -0.04
C LEU A 29 7.00 -1.41 -0.68
N ALA A 30 7.09 -1.17 -2.00
CA ALA A 30 8.37 -1.01 -2.67
C ALA A 30 9.22 0.05 -1.92
N PRO A 31 10.52 -0.22 -1.66
CA PRO A 31 11.37 0.60 -0.78
C PRO A 31 11.42 2.09 -1.13
N LEU A 32 11.11 2.44 -2.38
CA LEU A 32 11.10 3.81 -2.85
C LEU A 32 9.71 4.46 -2.84
N ILE A 33 8.62 3.76 -2.47
CA ILE A 33 7.25 4.30 -2.51
C ILE A 33 6.58 4.35 -1.12
N GLY A 34 6.83 3.39 -0.23
CA GLY A 34 5.97 3.12 0.93
C GLY A 34 5.59 4.31 1.82
N SER A 35 6.58 5.10 2.24
CA SER A 35 6.36 6.30 3.07
C SER A 35 6.07 7.57 2.27
N SER A 36 6.08 7.46 0.94
CA SER A 36 6.09 8.58 0.01
C SER A 36 4.76 8.71 -0.76
N ILE A 37 4.02 7.61 -0.98
CA ILE A 37 2.76 7.64 -1.76
C ILE A 37 1.71 8.60 -1.16
N GLN A 38 1.67 8.75 0.17
CA GLN A 38 0.77 9.66 0.88
C GLN A 38 1.12 11.14 0.63
N SER A 39 2.35 11.44 0.19
CA SER A 39 2.83 12.81 -0.05
C SER A 39 2.89 13.16 -1.53
N ALA A 40 2.51 12.25 -2.42
CA ALA A 40 2.54 12.46 -3.87
C ALA A 40 1.31 13.23 -4.34
N THR A 41 1.50 14.31 -5.11
CA THR A 41 0.37 15.07 -5.69
C THR A 41 -0.15 14.44 -6.98
N GLY A 42 0.58 13.50 -7.56
CA GLY A 42 0.18 12.78 -8.76
C GLY A 42 0.58 11.32 -8.69
N VAL A 43 -0.36 10.42 -8.94
CA VAL A 43 -0.16 8.97 -8.97
C VAL A 43 -0.63 8.42 -10.31
N VAL A 44 0.22 7.64 -10.96
CA VAL A 44 -0.15 6.87 -12.16
C VAL A 44 0.10 5.41 -11.86
N TYR A 45 -0.90 4.56 -12.03
CA TYR A 45 -0.69 3.13 -11.89
C TYR A 45 -1.30 2.35 -13.03
N ASN A 46 -0.67 1.23 -13.33
CA ASN A 46 -1.09 0.30 -14.35
C ASN A 46 -1.23 -1.10 -13.75
N ILE A 47 -2.29 -1.78 -14.16
CA ILE A 47 -2.56 -3.16 -13.82
C ILE A 47 -2.47 -3.98 -15.11
N THR A 48 -1.56 -4.94 -15.15
CA THR A 48 -1.43 -5.87 -16.27
C THR A 48 -1.79 -7.26 -15.78
N GLY A 49 -2.63 -7.97 -16.51
CA GLY A 49 -2.96 -9.36 -16.26
C GLY A 49 -3.37 -10.08 -17.54
N GLY A 50 -3.53 -11.39 -17.45
CA GLY A 50 -4.04 -12.21 -18.55
C GLY A 50 -5.53 -12.00 -18.80
N LYS A 51 -6.09 -12.76 -19.74
CA LYS A 51 -7.54 -12.80 -20.04
C LYS A 51 -8.42 -13.22 -18.85
N ASP A 52 -7.79 -13.80 -17.84
CA ASP A 52 -8.38 -14.21 -16.58
C ASP A 52 -8.56 -13.07 -15.58
N ILE A 53 -7.98 -11.87 -15.84
CA ILE A 53 -8.18 -10.71 -14.97
C ILE A 53 -9.64 -10.24 -14.97
N THR A 54 -10.17 -10.05 -13.78
CA THR A 54 -11.56 -9.64 -13.57
C THR A 54 -11.66 -8.17 -13.17
N LEU A 55 -12.83 -7.58 -13.42
CA LEU A 55 -13.13 -6.22 -12.96
C LEU A 55 -13.06 -6.11 -11.41
N GLN A 56 -13.37 -7.20 -10.70
CA GLN A 56 -13.28 -7.22 -9.23
C GLN A 56 -11.83 -7.07 -8.75
N GLU A 57 -10.89 -7.77 -9.39
CA GLU A 57 -9.46 -7.66 -9.08
C GLU A 57 -8.91 -6.27 -9.38
N VAL A 58 -9.25 -5.72 -10.55
CA VAL A 58 -8.90 -4.34 -10.91
C VAL A 58 -9.44 -3.36 -9.86
N ASN A 59 -10.70 -3.50 -9.45
CA ASN A 59 -11.28 -2.65 -8.41
C ASN A 59 -10.59 -2.81 -7.05
N ARG A 60 -10.17 -4.03 -6.68
CA ARG A 60 -9.47 -4.28 -5.42
C ARG A 60 -8.13 -3.55 -5.37
N VAL A 61 -7.35 -3.63 -6.45
CA VAL A 61 -6.09 -2.88 -6.58
C VAL A 61 -6.35 -1.38 -6.51
N SER A 62 -7.34 -0.88 -7.25
CA SER A 62 -7.69 0.54 -7.26
C SER A 62 -8.07 1.05 -5.87
N GLN A 63 -8.85 0.29 -5.09
CA GLN A 63 -9.21 0.64 -3.72
C GLN A 63 -8.00 0.75 -2.81
N MET A 64 -7.05 -0.17 -2.97
CA MET A 64 -5.83 -0.22 -2.16
C MET A 64 -4.88 0.95 -2.48
N VAL A 65 -4.69 1.28 -3.76
CA VAL A 65 -3.87 2.43 -4.16
C VAL A 65 -4.52 3.75 -3.75
N THR A 66 -5.84 3.89 -3.93
CA THR A 66 -6.56 5.12 -3.59
C THR A 66 -6.71 5.35 -2.09
N SER A 67 -6.74 4.30 -1.26
CA SER A 67 -6.80 4.45 0.20
C SER A 67 -5.49 4.94 0.82
N LEU A 68 -4.36 4.70 0.13
CA LEU A 68 -3.03 5.12 0.56
C LEU A 68 -2.60 6.46 -0.04
N ALA A 69 -3.17 6.84 -1.19
CA ALA A 69 -2.89 8.13 -1.82
C ALA A 69 -3.55 9.28 -1.07
N ASP A 70 -3.00 10.49 -1.21
CA ASP A 70 -3.65 11.70 -0.71
C ASP A 70 -4.99 11.93 -1.41
N PRO A 71 -6.08 12.30 -0.70
CA PRO A 71 -7.40 12.54 -1.30
C PRO A 71 -7.44 13.65 -2.36
N SER A 72 -6.45 14.56 -2.34
CA SER A 72 -6.29 15.63 -3.31
C SER A 72 -5.33 15.29 -4.45
N ALA A 73 -4.70 14.10 -4.43
CA ALA A 73 -3.80 13.65 -5.48
C ALA A 73 -4.55 13.42 -6.79
N ASN A 74 -3.93 13.79 -7.90
CA ASN A 74 -4.43 13.43 -9.22
C ASN A 74 -4.03 11.98 -9.54
N ILE A 75 -5.02 11.11 -9.69
CA ILE A 75 -4.81 9.67 -9.88
C ILE A 75 -5.20 9.27 -11.30
N ILE A 76 -4.27 8.63 -12.02
CA ILE A 76 -4.50 8.06 -13.35
C ILE A 76 -4.33 6.55 -13.26
N PHE A 77 -5.35 5.80 -13.66
CA PHE A 77 -5.29 4.34 -13.71
C PHE A 77 -5.25 3.83 -15.15
N GLY A 78 -4.55 2.72 -15.35
CA GLY A 78 -4.53 1.95 -16.59
C GLY A 78 -4.75 0.46 -16.29
N ALA A 79 -5.40 -0.23 -17.23
CA ALA A 79 -5.54 -1.68 -17.20
C ALA A 79 -5.19 -2.24 -18.58
N VAL A 80 -4.34 -3.25 -18.61
CA VAL A 80 -3.86 -3.91 -19.83
C VAL A 80 -4.11 -5.40 -19.71
N VAL A 81 -4.75 -5.97 -20.73
CA VAL A 81 -4.95 -7.41 -20.85
C VAL A 81 -3.93 -7.95 -21.85
N ASP A 82 -3.08 -8.85 -21.39
CA ASP A 82 -2.03 -9.47 -22.20
C ASP A 82 -1.87 -10.94 -21.82
N ASP A 83 -2.04 -11.83 -22.82
CA ASP A 83 -2.00 -13.29 -22.66
C ASP A 83 -0.69 -13.82 -22.05
N ARG A 84 0.39 -13.03 -22.08
CA ARG A 84 1.66 -13.40 -21.46
C ARG A 84 1.62 -13.39 -19.92
N TYR A 85 0.58 -12.80 -19.34
CA TYR A 85 0.39 -12.64 -17.89
C TYR A 85 -0.76 -13.52 -17.37
N THR A 86 -1.12 -14.60 -18.06
CA THR A 86 -2.17 -15.51 -17.58
C THR A 86 -1.80 -16.14 -16.23
N GLY A 87 -2.69 -16.00 -15.26
CA GLY A 87 -2.51 -16.52 -13.90
C GLY A 87 -1.69 -15.61 -12.98
N GLU A 88 -1.28 -14.42 -13.43
CA GLU A 88 -0.53 -13.45 -12.63
C GLU A 88 -1.05 -12.02 -12.85
N ILE A 89 -0.95 -11.18 -11.82
CA ILE A 89 -1.25 -9.75 -11.91
C ILE A 89 0.02 -8.95 -11.58
N HIS A 90 0.35 -8.03 -12.47
CA HIS A 90 1.42 -7.06 -12.30
C HIS A 90 0.83 -5.68 -12.05
N VAL A 91 1.18 -5.10 -10.92
CA VAL A 91 0.81 -3.73 -10.56
C VAL A 91 2.06 -2.87 -10.62
N THR A 92 2.01 -1.80 -11.40
CA THR A 92 3.08 -0.79 -11.47
C THR A 92 2.52 0.55 -11.03
N ILE A 93 3.17 1.19 -10.07
CA ILE A 93 2.77 2.49 -9.51
C ILE A 93 3.91 3.48 -9.71
N ILE A 94 3.57 4.66 -10.22
CA ILE A 94 4.46 5.79 -10.42
C ILE A 94 3.89 6.96 -9.62
N ALA A 95 4.57 7.32 -8.54
CA ALA A 95 4.23 8.47 -7.72
C ALA A 95 5.11 9.67 -8.10
N THR A 96 4.53 10.87 -8.21
CA THR A 96 5.20 12.10 -8.65
C THR A 96 4.70 13.31 -7.88
N GLY A 97 5.39 14.45 -8.04
CA GLY A 97 4.97 15.70 -7.41
C GLY A 97 5.41 15.82 -5.95
N PHE A 98 6.53 15.17 -5.58
CA PHE A 98 7.11 15.32 -4.26
C PHE A 98 7.68 16.73 -4.04
N SER A 99 7.59 17.21 -2.81
CA SER A 99 8.11 18.53 -2.40
C SER A 99 9.63 18.64 -2.60
N GLN A 100 10.13 19.85 -2.86
CA GLN A 100 11.56 20.10 -3.09
C GLN A 100 12.46 19.67 -1.92
N SER A 101 11.94 19.69 -0.68
CA SER A 101 12.68 19.21 0.50
C SER A 101 12.91 17.70 0.46
N PHE A 102 11.95 16.93 -0.06
CA PHE A 102 12.09 15.51 -0.30
C PHE A 102 13.12 15.20 -1.40
N GLN A 103 13.08 15.96 -2.49
CA GLN A 103 14.06 15.85 -3.60
C GLN A 103 15.48 16.13 -3.10
N LYS A 104 15.67 17.18 -2.28
CA LYS A 104 16.97 17.51 -1.71
C LYS A 104 17.49 16.41 -0.78
N LYS A 105 16.63 15.76 0.01
CA LYS A 105 17.04 14.62 0.87
C LYS A 105 17.53 13.42 0.07
N LEU A 106 16.87 13.09 -1.05
CA LEU A 106 17.32 11.98 -1.92
C LEU A 106 18.64 12.28 -2.63
N LEU A 107 18.85 13.53 -3.07
CA LEU A 107 20.00 13.91 -3.89
C LEU A 107 21.26 14.27 -3.10
N THR A 108 21.13 14.65 -1.82
CA THR A 108 22.25 15.21 -1.05
C THR A 108 22.97 14.18 -0.17
N ASP A 109 22.42 12.97 0.03
CA ASP A 109 23.04 11.97 0.89
C ASP A 109 22.85 10.53 0.37
N PRO A 110 23.92 9.85 -0.10
CA PRO A 110 23.83 8.46 -0.60
C PRO A 110 23.46 7.44 0.49
N ARG A 111 23.41 7.83 1.78
CA ARG A 111 22.90 6.99 2.89
C ARG A 111 21.43 7.25 3.24
N ALA A 112 20.78 8.27 2.68
CA ALA A 112 19.38 8.61 3.01
C ALA A 112 18.39 7.51 2.65
N ALA A 113 18.68 6.70 1.63
CA ALA A 113 17.85 5.54 1.26
C ALA A 113 17.64 4.57 2.44
N LYS A 114 18.65 4.37 3.30
CA LYS A 114 18.56 3.50 4.49
C LYS A 114 17.86 4.12 5.70
N LEU A 115 17.71 5.44 5.74
CA LEU A 115 17.06 6.14 6.87
C LEU A 115 15.55 6.25 6.68
N LEU A 116 15.06 6.22 5.44
CA LEU A 116 13.61 6.18 5.15
C LEU A 116 12.98 4.85 5.61
N ASP A 117 13.70 3.73 5.48
CA ASP A 117 13.27 2.43 6.02
C ASP A 117 13.10 2.47 7.54
N LYS A 118 13.97 3.19 8.27
CA LYS A 118 13.91 3.31 9.73
C LYS A 118 12.71 4.11 10.25
N VAL A 119 12.18 5.04 9.44
CA VAL A 119 10.99 5.82 9.80
C VAL A 119 9.70 5.02 9.58
N ALA A 120 9.71 4.06 8.64
CA ALA A 120 8.60 3.13 8.44
C ALA A 120 8.44 2.14 9.61
N GLU A 121 9.54 1.68 10.22
CA GLU A 121 9.50 0.79 11.39
C GLU A 121 8.97 1.48 12.67
N ASP A 122 9.23 2.78 12.85
CA ASP A 122 8.90 3.48 14.11
C ASP A 122 7.40 3.84 14.24
N GLN A 123 6.66 3.92 13.12
CA GLN A 123 5.23 4.26 13.10
C GLN A 123 4.30 3.07 13.41
N GLN A 124 4.79 1.82 13.36
CA GLN A 124 3.99 0.63 13.64
C GLN A 124 3.96 0.25 15.14
N SER A 125 4.71 0.97 15.99
CA SER A 125 4.82 0.69 17.44
C SER A 125 3.83 1.48 18.34
N LYS A 126 2.95 2.31 17.79
CA LYS A 126 1.92 3.05 18.55
C LYS A 126 0.50 2.72 18.11
N SER A 127 0.08 1.48 18.33
CA SER A 127 -1.33 1.20 18.66
C SER A 127 -1.47 1.12 20.18
N PRO A 128 -2.35 1.89 20.85
CA PRO A 128 -2.53 1.79 22.28
C PRO A 128 -3.17 0.44 22.63
N ILE A 129 -2.46 -0.30 23.48
CA ILE A 129 -2.87 -1.54 24.13
C ILE A 129 -4.11 -1.23 24.98
N ILE A 130 -5.29 -1.67 24.55
CA ILE A 130 -6.44 -1.81 25.44
C ILE A 130 -6.09 -2.95 26.41
N SER A 131 -5.66 -2.56 27.60
CA SER A 131 -5.29 -3.45 28.69
C SER A 131 -6.52 -4.20 29.18
N SER A 132 -6.51 -5.51 28.95
CA SER A 132 -7.34 -6.50 29.64
C SER A 132 -7.00 -6.49 31.13
N ASN A 133 -7.87 -5.92 31.96
CA ASN A 133 -7.78 -6.12 33.40
C ASN A 133 -8.79 -7.16 33.88
N LYS A 134 -8.20 -8.26 34.37
CA LYS A 134 -8.74 -9.41 35.06
C LYS A 134 -9.76 -9.01 36.14
N VAL A 135 -11.00 -9.48 36.04
CA VAL A 135 -11.92 -9.61 37.18
C VAL A 135 -12.23 -11.08 37.41
N GLU A 136 -12.05 -11.43 38.66
CA GLU A 136 -11.88 -12.73 39.25
C GLU A 136 -13.22 -13.47 39.41
N SER A 137 -13.12 -14.79 39.37
CA SER A 137 -14.20 -15.76 39.58
C SER A 137 -15.00 -15.52 40.85
N ARG A 138 -16.33 -15.55 40.76
CA ARG A 138 -17.25 -16.08 41.80
C ARG A 138 -18.63 -16.35 41.20
N ALA A 139 -18.98 -17.63 41.08
CA ALA A 139 -20.33 -18.09 40.78
C ALA A 139 -21.23 -17.93 42.01
N PRO A 140 -22.50 -17.50 41.87
CA PRO A 140 -23.51 -17.69 42.91
C PRO A 140 -24.12 -19.11 42.81
N PRO A 141 -24.51 -19.74 43.93
CA PRO A 141 -25.00 -21.12 43.95
C PRO A 141 -26.43 -21.24 43.42
N ARG A 142 -26.68 -22.32 42.68
CA ARG A 142 -28.04 -22.83 42.39
C ARG A 142 -28.71 -23.22 43.71
N LYS A 143 -29.89 -22.66 43.99
CA LYS A 143 -30.88 -23.30 44.87
C LYS A 143 -31.90 -24.05 44.00
N LEU A 144 -32.26 -25.23 44.47
CA LEU A 144 -33.05 -26.26 43.80
C LEU A 144 -34.23 -26.65 44.75
N PHE A 145 -35.46 -26.67 44.22
CA PHE A 145 -36.75 -27.20 44.76
C PHE A 145 -37.24 -26.62 46.12
N PHE A 146 -38.54 -26.46 46.41
CA PHE A 146 -39.80 -27.09 45.98
C PHE A 146 -40.86 -26.06 45.56
#